data_AF-A0A6N8HZE8-F1
#
_entry.id   AF-A0A6N8HZE8-F1
#
_cell.length_a   1.000
_cell.length_b   1.000
_cell.length_c   1.000
_cell.angle_alpha   90.00
_cell.angle_beta   90.00
_cell.angle_gamma   90.00
#
_symmetry.space_group_name_H-M   'P 1'
#
loop_
_entity.id
_entity.type
_entity.pdbx_description
1 polymer ?
#
loop_
_entity_poly.entity_id
_entity_poly.type
_entity_poly.pdbx_seq_one_letter_code
_entity_poly.pdbx_strand_id
1 'polypeptide(L)' 'MMDMDNMNMKMDQMDRCGHLSIGMEAPDFTANTTFGPIRFSDYRGKWVVFFSHPGDFTPEDIS' A
#
# COMPACT_ATOMS: atom_id res chain seq x y z
N MET A 1 2.69 27.17 27.59
CA MET A 1 2.94 27.48 26.17
C MET A 1 3.36 26.15 25.56
N MET A 2 2.56 25.53 24.69
CA MET A 2 2.89 24.18 24.20
C MET A 2 4.00 24.29 23.15
N ASP A 3 5.11 23.60 23.41
CA ASP A 3 6.31 23.65 22.58
C ASP A 3 6.02 23.17 21.15
N MET A 4 6.42 23.98 20.17
CA MET A 4 6.18 23.75 18.75
C MET A 4 6.93 22.50 18.26
N ASP A 5 8.04 22.15 18.92
CA ASP A 5 8.81 20.92 18.69
C ASP A 5 8.00 19.66 19.01
N ASN A 6 7.12 19.72 20.01
CA ASN A 6 6.27 18.59 20.41
C ASN A 6 5.10 18.38 19.44
N MET A 7 4.66 19.42 18.73
CA MET A 7 3.67 19.29 17.65
C MET A 7 4.28 18.69 16.39
N ASN A 8 5.53 19.02 16.07
CA ASN A 8 6.23 18.47 14.92
C ASN A 8 6.52 16.96 15.09
N MET A 9 6.87 16.51 16.30
CA MET A 9 7.00 15.08 16.62
C MET A 9 5.68 14.32 16.52
N LYS A 10 4.55 14.98 16.84
CA LYS A 10 3.23 14.36 16.80
C LYS A 10 2.68 14.25 15.36
N MET A 11 3.05 15.17 14.47
CA MET A 11 2.79 15.07 13.02
C MET A 11 3.66 14.00 12.36
N ASP A 12 4.95 13.91 12.69
CA ASP A 12 5.85 12.87 12.15
C ASP A 12 5.41 11.45 12.56
N GLN A 13 4.83 11.29 13.77
CA GLN A 13 4.24 10.01 14.19
C GLN A 13 2.91 9.68 13.49
N MET A 14 2.16 10.67 13.00
CA MET A 14 0.88 10.47 12.31
C MET A 14 1.05 10.14 10.82
N ASP A 15 2.18 10.50 10.20
CA ASP A 15 2.46 10.26 8.77
C ASP A 15 3.12 8.91 8.44
N ARG A 16 3.37 8.03 9.43
CA ARG A 16 4.02 6.73 9.19
C ARG A 16 3.14 5.63 8.59
N CYS A 17 2.02 5.97 7.95
CA CYS A 17 1.11 4.98 7.36
C CYS A 17 0.63 5.32 5.93
N GLY A 18 1.38 6.14 5.19
CA GLY A 18 1.05 6.46 3.78
C GLY A 18 2.00 5.85 2.75
N HIS A 19 3.23 5.52 3.12
CA HIS A 19 4.29 5.12 2.19
C HIS A 19 4.90 3.78 2.57
N LEU A 20 4.92 2.84 1.62
CA LEU A 20 5.60 1.56 1.78
C LEU A 20 7.10 1.72 1.54
N SER A 21 7.91 1.32 2.52
CA SER A 21 9.38 1.36 2.44
C SER A 21 9.96 -0.01 2.08
N ILE A 22 11.09 -0.03 1.38
CA ILE A 22 11.77 -1.30 1.04
C ILE A 22 12.20 -2.03 2.32
N GLY A 23 11.98 -3.35 2.35
CA GLY A 23 12.33 -4.21 3.48
C GLY A 23 11.25 -4.30 4.55
N MET A 24 10.17 -3.52 4.46
CA MET A 24 9.01 -3.70 5.33
C MET A 24 8.17 -4.90 4.89
N GLU A 25 7.48 -5.51 5.85
CA GLU A 25 6.44 -6.47 5.53
C GLU A 25 5.31 -5.75 4.78
N ALA A 26 4.97 -6.25 3.60
CA ALA A 26 3.86 -5.72 2.82
C ALA A 26 2.53 -5.94 3.58
N PRO A 27 1.62 -4.94 3.55
CA PRO A 27 0.36 -4.98 4.29
C PRO A 27 -0.51 -6.14 3.80
N ASP A 28 -1.18 -6.82 4.73
CA ASP A 28 -2.17 -7.82 4.36
C ASP A 28 -3.48 -7.15 3.98
N PHE A 29 -4.10 -7.63 2.90
CA PHE A 29 -5.39 -7.13 2.42
C PHE A 29 -6.18 -8.26 1.76
N THR A 30 -7.49 -8.08 1.74
CA THR A 30 -8.42 -8.94 1.00
C THR A 30 -9.03 -8.11 -0.12
N ALA A 31 -8.96 -8.62 -1.35
CA ALA A 31 -9.50 -7.96 -2.53
C ALA A 31 -10.42 -8.89 -3.31
N ASN A 32 -11.50 -8.33 -3.86
CA ASN A 32 -12.33 -9.03 -4.82
C ASN A 32 -11.67 -8.92 -6.20
N THR A 33 -11.32 -10.05 -6.79
CA THR A 33 -10.72 -10.11 -8.13
C THR A 33 -11.66 -10.76 -9.12
N THR A 34 -11.30 -10.73 -10.40
CA THR A 34 -12.00 -11.44 -11.47
C THR A 34 -12.04 -12.96 -11.26
N PHE A 35 -11.12 -13.50 -10.45
CA PHE A 35 -11.07 -14.93 -10.08
C PHE A 35 -11.68 -15.22 -8.71
N GLY A 36 -12.36 -14.24 -8.10
CA GLY A 36 -12.94 -14.34 -6.77
C GLY A 36 -12.12 -13.60 -5.70
N PRO A 37 -12.51 -13.71 -4.42
CA PRO A 37 -11.81 -13.05 -3.33
C PRO A 37 -10.44 -13.68 -3.10
N ILE A 38 -9.40 -12.86 -2.98
CA ILE A 38 -8.05 -13.28 -2.61
C ILE A 38 -7.61 -12.54 -1.35
N ARG A 39 -6.76 -13.18 -0.55
CA ARG A 39 -6.04 -12.54 0.55
C ARG A 39 -4.55 -12.56 0.26
N PHE A 40 -3.89 -11.42 0.44
CA PHE A 40 -2.48 -11.25 0.08
C PHE A 40 -1.56 -12.22 0.85
N SER A 41 -1.86 -12.49 2.13
CA SER A 41 -1.14 -13.46 2.95
C SER A 41 -1.20 -14.92 2.44
N ASP A 42 -2.15 -15.28 1.57
CA ASP A 42 -2.21 -16.63 1.00
C ASP A 42 -1.07 -16.91 0.01
N TYR A 43 -0.36 -15.85 -0.45
CA TYR A 43 0.79 -15.95 -1.35
C TYR A 43 2.16 -15.93 -0.64
N ARG A 44 2.19 -16.03 0.71
CA ARG A 44 3.44 -16.08 1.48
C ARG A 44 4.38 -17.19 0.98
N GLY A 45 5.68 -16.91 0.95
CA GLY A 45 6.71 -17.82 0.43
C GLY A 45 6.88 -17.81 -1.09
N LYS A 46 6.13 -16.98 -1.81
CA LYS A 46 6.31 -16.72 -3.25
C LYS A 46 6.68 -15.26 -3.49
N TRP A 47 7.39 -15.01 -4.58
CA TRP A 47 7.55 -13.65 -5.09
C TRP A 47 6.24 -13.21 -5.76
N VAL A 48 5.74 -12.04 -5.36
CA VAL A 48 4.49 -11.46 -5.86
C VAL A 48 4.78 -10.03 -6.30
N VAL A 49 4.31 -9.66 -7.49
CA VAL A 49 4.38 -8.30 -8.03
C VAL A 49 2.97 -7.75 -8.06
N PHE A 50 2.74 -6.63 -7.36
CA PHE A 50 1.47 -5.90 -7.37
C PHE A 50 1.63 -4.60 -8.15
N PHE A 51 0.68 -4.33 -9.04
CA PHE A 51 0.64 -3.12 -9.85
C PHE A 51 -0.80 -2.61 -9.91
N SER A 52 -0.97 -1.30 -10.07
CA SER A 52 -2.26 -0.66 -10.22
C SER A 52 -2.28 0.16 -11.50
N HIS A 53 -3.44 0.21 -12.14
CA HIS A 53 -3.71 1.06 -13.28
C HIS A 53 -4.75 2.13 -12.89
N PRO A 54 -4.65 3.39 -13.36
CA PRO A 54 -5.57 4.48 -12.96
C PRO A 54 -7.03 4.27 -13.38
N GLY A 55 -7.32 3.44 -14.38
CA GLY A 55 -8.68 3.00 -14.71
C GLY A 55 -8.76 2.20 -16.00
N ASP A 56 -9.60 1.15 -16.05
CA ASP A 56 -9.74 0.30 -17.23
C ASP A 56 -10.18 1.12 -18.47
N PHE A 57 -9.53 0.86 -19.63
CA PHE A 57 -9.72 1.53 -20.92
C PHE A 57 -9.08 2.92 -21.10
N THR A 58 -7.88 3.13 -20.54
CA THR A 58 -6.99 4.22 -20.99
C THR A 58 -5.95 3.71 -22.01
N PRO A 59 -5.40 4.57 -22.89
CA PRO A 59 -4.60 4.16 -24.06
C PRO A 59 -3.35 3.32 -23.76
N GLU A 60 -2.82 3.42 -22.54
CA GLU A 60 -1.66 2.67 -22.04
C GLU A 60 -1.87 1.14 -21.91
N ASP A 61 -3.11 0.64 -21.98
CA ASP A 61 -3.44 -0.80 -21.88
C ASP A 61 -3.30 -1.59 -23.21
N ILE A 62 -2.97 -0.95 -24.36
CA ILE A 62 -2.99 -1.59 -25.70
C ILE A 62 -1.60 -1.63 -26.37
N SER A 63 -0.48 -1.60 -25.63
CA SER A 63 0.87 -1.75 -26.21
C SER A 63 1.33 -3.20 -26.31
#